data_AF-A0ABC8BI72-F1
#
_entry.id   AF-A0ABC8BI72-F1
#
_cell.length_a   1.000
_cell.length_b   1.000
_cell.length_c   1.000
_cell.angle_alpha   90.00
_cell.angle_beta   90.00
_cell.angle_gamma   90.00
#
_symmetry.space_group_name_H-M   'P 1'
#
loop_
_entity.id
_entity.type
_entity.pdbx_description
1 polymer ?
#
loop_
_entity_poly.entity_id
_entity_poly.type
_entity_poly.pdbx_seq_one_letter_code
_entity_poly.pdbx_strand_id
1 'polypeptide(L)' 'MMRASEKLRAQGSVCKKIRVSIRTGMFNPDEAKYANGALVQLPYPTNDVRLMTQFATEAVSRIFRPGFR' A
#
# COMPACT_ATOMS: atom_id res chain seq x y z
N MET A 1 -8.01 1.31 1.90
CA MET A 1 -7.64 1.77 3.26
C MET A 1 -8.80 1.77 4.26
N MET A 2 -10.03 2.10 3.86
CA MET A 2 -11.19 2.24 4.76
C MET A 2 -11.40 1.04 5.72
N ARG A 3 -11.49 -0.19 5.20
CA ARG A 3 -11.67 -1.41 6.02
C ARG A 3 -10.55 -1.66 7.03
N ALA A 4 -9.30 -1.34 6.68
CA ALA A 4 -8.16 -1.54 7.57
C ALA A 4 -8.19 -0.54 8.74
N SER A 5 -8.51 0.72 8.45
CA SER A 5 -8.65 1.76 9.47
C SER A 5 -9.87 1.53 10.37
N GLU A 6 -10.98 1.02 9.84
CA GLU A 6 -12.15 0.61 10.63
C GLU A 6 -11.80 -0.48 11.64
N LYS A 7 -11.06 -1.51 11.21
CA LYS A 7 -10.60 -2.58 12.11
C LYS A 7 -9.66 -2.03 13.20
N LEU A 8 -8.72 -1.16 12.84
CA LEU A 8 -7.82 -0.53 13.81
C LEU A 8 -8.59 0.30 14.85
N ARG A 9 -9.59 1.07 14.42
CA ARG A 9 -10.46 1.85 15.32
C ARG A 9 -11.30 0.96 16.22
N ALA A 10 -11.90 -0.10 15.68
CA ALA A 10 -12.67 -1.06 16.47
C ALA A 10 -11.80 -1.76 17.54
N GLN A 11 -10.52 -1.95 17.26
CA GLN A 11 -9.54 -2.53 18.19
C GLN A 11 -8.83 -1.49 19.08
N GLY A 12 -9.18 -0.20 19.01
CA GLY A 12 -8.49 0.86 19.75
C GLY A 12 -7.00 1.00 19.41
N SER A 13 -6.58 0.48 18.26
CA SER A 13 -5.18 0.34 17.86
C SER A 13 -4.79 1.38 16.80
N VAL A 14 -3.47 1.59 16.67
CA VAL A 14 -2.86 2.57 15.75
C VAL A 14 -1.84 1.89 14.85
N CYS A 15 -1.67 2.41 13.64
CA CYS A 15 -0.72 1.88 12.66
C CYS A 15 0.52 2.78 12.57
N LYS A 16 1.71 2.16 12.58
CA LYS A 16 3.01 2.86 12.37
C LYS A 16 3.68 2.49 11.05
N LYS A 17 3.36 1.33 10.47
CA LYS A 17 3.98 0.83 9.24
C LYS A 17 2.92 0.30 8.29
N ILE A 18 2.99 0.73 7.04
CA ILE A 18 2.11 0.29 5.96
C ILE A 18 2.98 -0.43 4.93
N ARG A 19 2.59 -1.64 4.55
CA ARG A 19 3.18 -2.35 3.41
C ARG A 19 2.24 -2.24 2.22
N VAL A 20 2.74 -1.75 1.10
CA VAL A 20 2.02 -1.66 -0.17
C VAL A 20 2.73 -2.53 -1.17
N SER A 21 2.02 -3.45 -1.79
CA SER A 21 2.55 -4.36 -2.81
C SER A 21 1.71 -4.29 -4.07
N ILE A 22 2.37 -4.21 -5.22
CA ILE A 22 1.74 -4.35 -6.53
C ILE A 22 2.28 -5.58 -7.23
N ARG A 23 1.42 -6.21 -8.02
CA ARG A 23 1.74 -7.38 -8.82
C ARG A 23 0.97 -7.28 -10.14
N THR A 24 1.64 -7.55 -11.25
CA THR A 24 0.99 -7.58 -12.58
C THR A 24 0.19 -8.87 -12.79
N GLY A 25 -0.69 -8.83 -13.80
CA GLY A 25 -1.62 -9.91 -14.11
C GLY A 25 -0.89 -11.24 -14.36
N MET A 26 -1.40 -12.32 -13.76
CA MET A 26 -0.80 -13.66 -13.87
C MET A 26 -1.15 -14.37 -15.20
N PHE A 27 -2.00 -13.76 -16.03
CA PHE A 27 -2.67 -14.45 -17.13
C PHE A 27 -1.95 -14.34 -18.50
N ASN A 28 -0.98 -13.43 -18.66
CA ASN A 28 -0.19 -13.32 -19.88
C ASN A 28 1.22 -13.90 -19.67
N PRO A 29 1.61 -14.96 -20.39
CA PRO A 29 2.96 -15.54 -20.32
C PRO A 29 4.05 -14.65 -20.93
N ASP A 30 3.68 -13.78 -21.88
CA ASP A 30 4.60 -12.96 -22.68
C ASP A 30 4.91 -11.58 -22.09
N GLU A 31 4.16 -11.14 -21.07
CA GLU A 31 4.41 -9.87 -20.38
C GLU A 31 5.33 -10.07 -19.18
N ALA A 32 6.30 -9.16 -19.03
CA ALA A 32 7.25 -9.21 -17.94
C ALA A 32 6.52 -9.10 -16.58
N LYS A 33 6.62 -10.15 -15.77
CA LYS A 33 5.99 -10.20 -14.45
C LYS A 33 6.68 -9.19 -13.53
N TYR A 34 5.90 -8.25 -13.01
CA TYR A 34 6.40 -7.27 -12.06
C TYR A 34 5.68 -7.45 -10.73
N ALA A 35 6.46 -7.73 -9.69
CA ALA A 35 6.00 -7.73 -8.32
C ALA A 35 6.95 -6.86 -7.51
N ASN A 36 6.42 -5.85 -6.84
CA ASN A 36 7.22 -5.00 -5.97
C ASN A 36 6.41 -4.59 -4.75
N GLY A 37 7.09 -4.47 -3.62
CA GLY A 37 6.51 -4.07 -2.35
C GLY A 37 7.33 -2.98 -1.69
N ALA A 38 6.69 -1.89 -1.32
CA ALA A 38 7.27 -0.85 -0.48
C ALA A 38 6.73 -0.95 0.94
N LEU A 39 7.61 -0.72 1.90
CA LEU A 39 7.24 -0.52 3.29
C LEU A 39 7.41 0.97 3.61
N VAL A 40 6.32 1.61 4.00
CA VAL A 40 6.30 3.01 4.41
C VAL A 40 6.05 3.10 5.90
N GLN A 41 6.92 3.82 6.58
CA GLN A 41 6.79 4.10 7.99
C GLN A 41 6.18 5.48 8.19
N LEU A 42 5.11 5.55 8.97
CA LEU A 42 4.50 6.82 9.35
C LEU A 42 5.37 7.52 10.40
N PRO A 43 5.47 8.86 10.37
CA PRO A 43 6.26 9.63 11.33
C PRO A 43 5.74 9.49 12.76
N TYR A 44 4.43 9.29 12.92
CA TYR A 44 3.77 9.01 14.18
C TYR A 44 2.72 7.91 14.00
N PRO A 45 2.44 7.11 15.04
CA PRO A 45 1.40 6.11 14.99
C PRO A 45 0.03 6.78 14.87
N THR A 46 -0.76 6.42 13.85
CA THR A 46 -2.07 7.02 13.58
C THR A 46 -3.07 5.98 13.07
N ASN A 47 -4.35 6.29 13.24
CA ASN A 47 -5.48 5.58 12.65
C ASN A 47 -6.31 6.50 11.71
N ASP A 48 -5.76 7.65 11.32
CA ASP A 48 -6.37 8.55 10.35
C ASP A 48 -6.22 7.99 8.93
N VAL A 49 -7.38 7.74 8.30
CA VAL A 49 -7.47 7.23 6.92
C VAL A 49 -6.80 8.19 5.93
N ARG A 50 -6.87 9.51 6.14
CA ARG A 50 -6.32 10.50 5.21
C ARG A 50 -4.80 10.38 5.10
N LEU A 51 -4.12 10.39 6.24
CA LEU A 51 -2.67 10.20 6.31
C LEU A 51 -2.27 8.83 5.76
N MET A 52 -2.94 7.76 6.20
CA MET A 52 -2.63 6.41 5.71
C MET A 52 -2.80 6.30 4.19
N THR A 53 -3.79 6.97 3.61
CA THR A 53 -4.05 6.95 2.17
C THR A 53 -2.99 7.76 1.41
N GLN A 54 -2.59 8.94 1.89
CA GLN A 54 -1.52 9.73 1.28
C GLN A 54 -0.22 8.94 1.19
N PHE A 55 0.23 8.37 2.31
CA PHE A 55 1.45 7.54 2.34
C PHE A 55 1.33 6.28 1.49
N ALA A 56 0.15 5.67 1.42
CA ALA A 56 -0.07 4.51 0.55
C ALA A 56 0.01 4.90 -0.93
N THR A 57 -0.60 6.00 -1.35
CA THR A 57 -0.54 6.49 -2.74
C THR A 57 0.88 6.88 -3.13
N GLU A 58 1.63 7.52 -2.24
CA GLU A 58 3.05 7.80 -2.45
C GLU A 58 3.89 6.52 -2.55
N ALA A 59 3.58 5.51 -1.73
CA ALA A 59 4.23 4.20 -1.84
C ALA A 59 3.97 3.56 -3.21
N VAL A 60 2.72 3.64 -3.69
CA VAL A 60 2.32 3.13 -5.01
C VAL A 60 3.08 3.86 -6.10
N SER A 61 3.17 5.19 -6.08
CA SER A 61 3.87 5.94 -7.14
C SER A 61 5.36 5.60 -7.22
N ARG A 62 6.00 5.25 -6.09
CA ARG A 62 7.40 4.81 -6.04
C ARG A 62 7.61 3.41 -6.59
N ILE A 63 6.69 2.48 -6.32
CA ILE A 63 6.80 1.08 -6.79
C ILE A 63 6.23 0.91 -8.19
N PHE A 64 5.33 1.77 -8.63
CA PHE A 64 4.72 1.71 -9.94
C PHE A 64 5.74 2.02 -11.02
N ARG A 65 5.90 1.09 -11.98
CA ARG A 65 6.74 1.27 -13.15
C ARG A 65 5.86 1.31 -14.39
N PRO A 66 5.84 2.41 -15.15
CA PRO A 66 5.13 2.45 -16.42
C PRO A 66 5.80 1.50 -17.42
N GLY A 67 5.00 0.77 -18.19
CA GLY A 67 5.47 -0.19 -19.20
C GLY A 67 5.23 -1.66 -18.87
N PHE A 68 4.76 -1.97 -17.66
CA PHE A 68 4.25 -3.29 -17.31
C PHE A 68 2.71 -3.27 -17.35
N ARG A 69 2.11 -4.11 -18.19
CA ARG A 69 0.66 -4.27 -18.34
C ARG A 69 0.14 -5.44 -17.49
#